data_AF-A0A961WJ98-F1
#
_entry.id   AF-A0A961WJ98-F1
#
_cell.length_a   1.000
_cell.length_b   1.000
_cell.length_c   1.000
_cell.angle_alpha   90.00
_cell.angle_beta   90.00
_cell.angle_gamma   90.00
#
_symmetry.space_group_name_H-M   'P 1'
#
loop_
_entity.id
_entity.type
_entity.pdbx_description
1 polymer ?
#
loop_
_entity_poly.entity_id
_entity_poly.type
_entity_poly.pdbx_seq_one_letter_code
_entity_poly.pdbx_strand_id
1 'polypeptide(L)' 'MTIIDTRTSEPKRFIPGATGDWEVIIGLEVHAQVTSNAKLFSGASTEFGAEPNQNVSLVDAAMPGMLPVINKECVAQ' A
#
# COMPACT_ATOMS: atom_id res chain seq x y z
N MET A 1 -27.16 -0.05 -6.71
CA MET A 1 -25.71 0.19 -6.68
C MET A 1 -25.04 -1.17 -6.66
N THR A 2 -24.62 -1.67 -7.81
CA THR A 2 -23.99 -2.98 -7.91
C THR A 2 -22.52 -2.81 -7.53
N ILE A 3 -22.13 -3.35 -6.39
CA ILE A 3 -20.77 -3.19 -5.80
C ILE A 3 -19.72 -4.04 -6.53
N ILE A 4 -20.16 -4.90 -7.47
CA ILE A 4 -19.28 -5.75 -8.25
C ILE A 4 -19.16 -5.17 -9.66
N ASP A 5 -18.01 -4.58 -9.95
CA ASP A 5 -17.60 -4.25 -11.31
C ASP A 5 -17.18 -5.55 -12.01
N THR A 6 -18.12 -6.19 -12.70
CA THR A 6 -17.81 -7.31 -13.57
C THR A 6 -17.38 -6.78 -14.94
N ARG A 7 -16.07 -6.81 -15.20
CA ARG A 7 -15.51 -6.43 -16.50
C ARG A 7 -16.10 -7.29 -17.61
N THR A 8 -16.71 -6.65 -18.60
CA THR A 8 -17.12 -7.29 -19.87
C THR A 8 -15.95 -7.25 -20.85
N SER A 9 -15.68 -8.34 -21.57
CA SER A 9 -14.61 -8.38 -22.56
C SER A 9 -14.88 -7.42 -23.72
N GLU A 10 -13.83 -6.73 -24.20
CA GLU A 10 -13.95 -5.77 -25.31
C GLU A 10 -13.21 -6.28 -26.54
N PRO A 11 -13.91 -6.72 -27.61
CA PRO A 11 -13.28 -7.28 -28.80
C PRO A 11 -12.27 -6.35 -29.50
N LYS A 12 -12.38 -5.02 -29.31
CA LYS A 12 -11.44 -4.03 -29.86
C LYS A 12 -10.06 -4.05 -29.19
N ARG A 13 -9.93 -4.66 -28.01
CA ARG A 13 -8.67 -4.76 -27.24
C ARG A 13 -7.96 -6.09 -27.47
N PHE A 14 -8.51 -6.94 -28.34
CA PHE A 14 -7.93 -8.23 -28.60
C PHE A 14 -6.65 -8.10 -29.42
N ILE A 15 -5.68 -8.94 -29.09
CA ILE A 15 -4.42 -9.11 -29.79
C ILE A 15 -4.40 -10.49 -30.45
N PRO A 16 -3.91 -10.60 -31.70
CA PRO A 16 -3.84 -11.89 -32.38
C PRO A 16 -2.78 -12.78 -31.73
N GLY A 17 -3.15 -14.03 -31.41
CA GLY A 17 -2.25 -15.07 -30.94
C GLY A 17 -2.26 -16.31 -31.84
N ALA A 18 -1.35 -17.24 -31.59
CA ALA A 18 -1.22 -18.47 -32.40
C ALA A 18 -2.47 -19.37 -32.38
N THR A 19 -3.31 -19.24 -31.34
CA THR A 19 -4.49 -20.08 -31.11
C THR A 19 -5.82 -19.32 -31.20
N GLY A 20 -5.78 -18.02 -31.47
CA GLY A 20 -6.95 -17.14 -31.49
C GLY A 20 -6.65 -15.73 -30.99
N ASP A 21 -7.69 -14.90 -30.90
CA ASP A 21 -7.63 -13.54 -30.38
C ASP A 21 -7.66 -13.55 -28.84
N TRP A 22 -6.78 -12.77 -28.19
CA TRP A 22 -6.60 -12.73 -26.74
C TRP A 22 -6.71 -11.32 -26.19
N GLU A 23 -7.15 -11.16 -24.94
CA GLU A 23 -7.15 -9.87 -24.26
C GLU A 23 -6.13 -9.88 -23.12
N VAL A 24 -5.26 -8.87 -23.06
CA VAL A 24 -4.27 -8.76 -21.98
C VAL A 24 -4.90 -8.06 -20.78
N ILE A 25 -4.81 -8.70 -19.61
CA ILE A 25 -5.31 -8.17 -18.33
C ILE A 25 -4.15 -8.12 -17.35
N ILE A 26 -3.82 -6.92 -16.88
CA ILE A 26 -2.70 -6.69 -15.96
C ILE A 26 -3.24 -5.96 -14.73
N GLY A 27 -2.96 -6.51 -13.55
CA GLY A 27 -3.14 -5.83 -12.27
C GLY A 27 -1.80 -5.36 -11.73
N LEU A 28 -1.75 -4.16 -11.17
CA LEU A 28 -0.57 -3.62 -10.50
C LEU A 28 -0.90 -3.38 -9.03
N GLU A 29 -0.01 -3.83 -8.15
CA GLU A 29 -0.01 -3.47 -6.73
C GLU A 29 1.21 -2.60 -6.46
N VAL A 30 0.99 -1.37 -6.02
CA VAL A 30 2.05 -0.38 -5.83
C VAL A 30 2.07 0.05 -4.37
N HIS A 31 3.22 -0.09 -3.72
CA HIS A 31 3.46 0.43 -2.37
C HIS A 31 4.40 1.64 -2.49
N ALA A 32 3.93 2.81 -2.05
CA ALA A 32 4.72 4.03 -2.02
C ALA A 32 4.85 4.50 -0.57
N GLN A 33 6.09 4.76 -0.13
CA GLN A 33 6.35 5.21 1.23
C GLN A 33 5.99 6.69 1.40
N VAL A 34 5.10 6.97 2.35
CA VAL A 34 4.71 8.34 2.73
C VAL A 34 5.90 9.04 3.37
N THR A 35 6.17 10.27 2.95
CA THR A 35 7.27 11.07 3.47
C THR A 35 6.80 11.84 4.69
N SER A 36 6.96 11.24 5.88
CA SER A 36 6.63 11.85 7.17
C SER A 36 7.85 11.80 8.09
N ASN A 37 7.87 12.60 9.17
CA ASN A 37 8.93 12.54 10.19
C ASN A 37 8.71 11.43 11.24
N ALA A 38 7.46 10.98 11.39
CA ALA A 38 7.07 9.96 12.35
C ALA A 38 6.19 8.90 11.69
N LYS A 39 6.21 7.67 12.22
CA LYS A 39 5.43 6.54 11.68
C LYS A 39 3.92 6.80 11.71
N LEU A 40 3.18 5.97 10.99
CA LEU A 40 1.73 6.12 10.81
C LEU A 40 0.95 6.04 12.14
N PHE A 41 1.39 5.20 13.07
CA PHE A 41 0.65 4.92 14.32
C PHE A 41 1.44 5.20 15.59
N SER A 42 2.69 5.67 15.48
CA SER A 42 3.59 5.90 16.60
C SER A 42 4.47 7.12 16.36
N GLY A 43 5.06 7.65 17.43
CA GLY A 43 5.96 8.80 17.36
C GLY A 43 7.40 8.48 16.94
N ALA A 44 7.72 7.23 16.58
CA ALA A 44 9.09 6.86 16.20
C ALA A 44 9.45 7.42 14.81
N SER A 45 10.73 7.73 14.62
CA SER A 45 11.26 8.26 13.36
C SER A 45 11.11 7.27 12.20
N THR A 46 10.88 7.81 11.01
CA THR A 46 10.90 7.12 9.71
C THR A 46 12.25 7.28 8.99
N GLU A 47 13.21 7.99 9.60
CA GLU A 47 14.52 8.25 9.02
C GLU A 47 15.27 6.95 8.75
N PHE A 48 15.89 6.89 7.57
CA PHE A 48 16.67 5.75 7.12
C PHE A 48 18.10 5.79 7.69
N GLY A 49 18.67 4.60 7.95
CA GLY A 49 20.09 4.46 8.29
C GLY A 49 20.42 4.41 9.79
N ALA A 50 19.42 4.39 10.67
CA ALA A 50 19.64 4.18 12.10
C ALA A 50 20.04 2.72 12.40
N GLU A 51 20.73 2.52 13.54
CA GLU A 51 21.08 1.17 14.03
C GLU A 51 19.82 0.31 14.30
N PRO A 52 19.95 -1.03 14.32
CA PRO A 52 18.84 -1.92 14.60
C PRO A 52 18.11 -1.56 15.90
N ASN A 53 16.78 -1.50 15.82
CA ASN A 53 15.88 -1.17 16.93
C ASN A 53 16.04 0.24 17.55
N GLN A 54 16.75 1.18 16.89
CA GLN A 54 16.82 2.58 17.38
C GLN A 54 15.53 3.36 17.15
N ASN A 55 14.93 3.21 15.96
CA ASN A 55 13.71 3.92 15.59
C ASN A 55 12.47 3.08 15.93
N VAL A 56 12.34 2.63 17.19
CA VAL A 56 11.26 1.74 17.66
C VAL A 56 10.66 2.29 18.94
N SER A 57 9.34 2.48 18.95
CA SER A 57 8.54 2.77 20.15
C SER A 57 7.89 1.50 20.70
N LEU A 58 7.29 1.58 21.89
CA LEU A 58 6.53 0.46 22.46
C LEU A 58 5.32 0.06 21.58
N VAL A 59 4.74 1.00 20.84
CA VAL A 59 3.67 0.71 19.86
C VAL A 59 4.22 -0.14 18.71
N ASP A 60 5.40 0.21 18.19
CA ASP A 60 6.04 -0.52 17.09
C ASP A 60 6.48 -1.92 17.51
N ALA A 61 6.92 -2.05 18.77
CA ALA A 61 7.26 -3.34 19.38
C ALA A 61 6.03 -4.14 19.82
N ALA A 62 4.81 -3.65 19.57
CA ALA A 62 3.55 -4.28 19.94
C ALA A 62 3.48 -4.68 21.43
N MET A 63 4.02 -3.84 22.30
CA MET A 63 4.02 -4.11 23.74
C MET A 63 2.59 -4.12 24.31
N PRO A 64 2.30 -4.99 25.29
CA PRO A 64 0.96 -5.09 25.87
C PRO A 64 0.46 -3.75 26.41
N GLY A 65 -0.78 -3.38 26.06
CA GLY A 65 -1.42 -2.15 26.53
C GLY A 65 -1.16 -0.90 25.68
N MET A 66 -0.35 -1.01 24.61
CA MET A 66 -0.11 0.10 23.70
C MET A 66 -1.28 0.30 22.73
N LEU A 67 -1.64 1.55 22.45
CA LEU A 67 -2.71 1.93 21.53
C LEU A 67 -2.14 2.78 20.37
N PRO A 68 -2.55 2.53 19.11
CA PRO A 68 -2.10 3.30 17.96
C PRO A 68 -2.77 4.67 17.89
N VAL A 69 -2.03 5.68 17.42
CA VAL A 69 -2.57 7.02 17.12
C VAL A 69 -2.18 7.42 15.71
N ILE A 70 -3.18 7.67 14.86
CA ILE A 70 -2.95 7.97 13.44
C ILE A 70 -2.22 9.31 13.25
N ASN A 71 -1.21 9.31 12.38
CA ASN A 71 -0.46 10.50 12.01
C ASN A 71 -1.24 11.34 10.99
N LYS A 72 -1.55 12.59 11.34
CA LYS A 72 -2.31 13.53 10.50
C LYS A 72 -1.59 13.88 9.20
N GLU A 73 -0.26 14.01 9.24
CA GLU A 73 0.54 14.32 8.06
C GLU A 73 0.47 13.18 7.04
N CYS A 74 0.53 11.93 7.51
CA CYS A 74 0.42 10.77 6.64
C CYS A 74 -0.95 10.64 5.95
N VAL A 75 -2.00 11.24 6.52
CA VAL A 75 -3.37 11.22 5.97
C VAL A 75 -3.60 12.39 5.01
N ALA A 76 -2.85 13.49 5.15
CA ALA A 76 -3.02 14.70 4.34
C ALA A 76 -2.35 14.63 2.97
N GLN A 77 -1.34 13.77 2.80
CA GLN A 77 -0.59 13.55 1.55
C GLN A 77 -1.37 12.68 0.56
#